data_AF-A0A5K1JVL5-F1
#
_entry.id   AF-A0A5K1JVL5-F1
#
_cell.length_a   1.000
_cell.length_b   1.000
_cell.length_c   1.000
_cell.angle_alpha   90.00
_cell.angle_beta   90.00
_cell.angle_gamma   90.00
#
_symmetry.space_group_name_H-M   'P 1'
#
loop_
_entity.id
_entity.type
_entity.pdbx_description
1 polymer ?
#
loop_
_entity_poly.entity_id
_entity_poly.type
_entity_poly.pdbx_seq_one_letter_code
_entity_poly.pdbx_strand_id
1 'polypeptide(L)'
;MNMDHFFLLDAEQFARPRNMTFAPIHETTTLKGKKKELYKTLMQEFSDLPKYQNLDHDNYGVVNVAPPVVPTYLPSFRIFTYNTTGEHFEPGHLGEDEQPERPPRSMKDLVDSLCADEAYENTWRCKLGKPWHSNRRSPSRTNRLWTPLGYAQYYLPDLDEADEKHRPKFKLEYLTFQTSALHPAPAAGEASAAEDETGVAASGKSNWPIPKRHLPRSLQNSTMTKTKKFAPYELGDLTIPSWTELGTRLGRNKGKLRQRFKEFMSMGGAA
;
A
#
# COMPACT_ATOMS: atom_id res chain seq x y z
N MET A 1 6.69 -15.63 -9.95
CA MET A 1 5.42 -15.45 -10.67
C MET A 1 4.76 -14.24 -10.04
N ASN A 2 4.79 -13.08 -10.70
CA ASN A 2 4.41 -11.82 -10.06
C ASN A 2 2.89 -11.80 -9.93
N MET A 3 2.39 -11.57 -8.72
CA MET A 3 0.97 -11.44 -8.38
C MET A 3 0.77 -10.03 -7.84
N ASP A 4 -0.41 -9.44 -7.99
CA ASP A 4 -0.68 -8.15 -7.35
C ASP A 4 -0.70 -8.34 -5.82
N HIS A 5 0.25 -7.79 -5.08
CA HIS A 5 0.19 -7.87 -3.63
C HIS A 5 1.02 -6.77 -2.98
N PHE A 6 0.94 -6.70 -1.67
CA PHE A 6 1.92 -6.01 -0.86
C PHE A 6 2.51 -6.97 0.17
N PHE A 7 3.70 -6.67 0.63
CA PHE A 7 4.31 -7.32 1.78
C PHE A 7 5.03 -6.29 2.63
N LEU A 8 5.31 -6.66 3.87
CA LEU A 8 5.99 -5.81 4.84
C LEU A 8 7.43 -6.27 4.97
N LEU A 9 8.35 -5.32 4.89
CA LEU A 9 9.76 -5.51 5.19
C LEU A 9 9.97 -5.17 6.65
N ASP A 10 10.36 -6.15 7.45
CA ASP A 10 10.69 -5.94 8.85
C ASP A 10 12.19 -5.61 8.99
N ALA A 11 12.49 -4.55 9.73
CA ALA A 11 13.80 -4.18 10.23
C ALA A 11 14.62 -5.37 10.73
N GLU A 12 14.01 -6.26 11.52
CA GLU A 12 14.70 -7.40 12.11
C GLU A 12 15.22 -8.38 11.04
N GLN A 13 14.61 -8.42 9.86
CA GLN A 13 15.09 -9.25 8.74
C GLN A 13 16.40 -8.72 8.17
N PHE A 14 16.63 -7.40 8.19
CA PHE A 14 17.88 -6.79 7.73
C PHE A 14 19.00 -6.87 8.77
N ALA A 15 18.63 -7.06 10.04
CA ALA A 15 19.55 -7.25 11.15
C ALA A 15 20.37 -8.55 11.01
N ARG A 16 19.74 -9.61 10.48
CA ARG A 16 20.34 -10.95 10.52
C ARG A 16 21.59 -11.06 9.62
N PRO A 17 22.68 -11.66 10.11
CA PRO A 17 23.89 -11.89 9.33
C PRO A 17 23.60 -12.99 8.29
N ARG A 18 24.04 -12.79 7.05
CA ARG A 18 23.81 -13.75 5.94
C ARG A 18 24.47 -15.13 6.15
N ASN A 19 25.36 -15.26 7.13
CA ASN A 19 26.22 -16.44 7.32
C ASN A 19 25.82 -17.35 8.50
N MET A 20 24.73 -17.09 9.22
CA MET A 20 24.19 -18.07 10.16
C MET A 20 23.36 -19.11 9.41
N THR A 21 23.87 -20.34 9.34
CA THR A 21 23.13 -21.53 8.91
C THR A 21 21.85 -21.68 9.73
N PHE A 22 20.75 -21.88 8.99
CA PHE A 22 19.38 -21.91 9.47
C PHE A 22 19.13 -22.92 10.61
N ALA A 23 18.62 -22.41 11.74
CA ALA A 23 17.51 -23.09 12.41
C ALA A 23 16.22 -22.48 11.81
N PRO A 24 15.24 -23.29 11.37
CA PRO A 24 14.14 -22.81 10.56
C PRO A 24 13.12 -22.06 11.42
N ILE A 25 13.33 -20.76 11.58
CA ILE A 25 12.25 -19.83 11.93
C ILE A 25 12.17 -18.83 10.76
N HIS A 26 11.32 -19.21 9.81
CA HIS A 26 10.85 -18.45 8.66
C HIS A 26 11.96 -17.86 7.78
N GLU A 27 12.57 -18.72 6.97
CA GLU A 27 13.16 -18.33 5.68
C GLU A 27 12.12 -17.51 4.89
N THR A 28 12.37 -16.22 4.67
CA THR A 28 11.85 -15.56 3.47
C THR A 28 12.68 -16.05 2.29
N THR A 29 12.39 -17.29 1.89
CA THR A 29 12.88 -17.87 0.65
C THR A 29 12.47 -16.93 -0.46
N THR A 30 13.43 -16.56 -1.32
CA THR A 30 13.17 -16.01 -2.66
C THR A 30 11.85 -16.56 -3.21
N LEU A 31 10.88 -15.69 -3.48
CA LEU A 31 9.49 -15.99 -3.87
C LEU A 31 9.37 -16.76 -5.20
N LYS A 32 9.90 -17.98 -5.23
CA LYS A 32 9.74 -19.00 -6.28
C LYS A 32 8.71 -20.06 -5.88
N GLY A 33 7.79 -19.72 -4.96
CA GLY A 33 6.68 -20.58 -4.58
C GLY A 33 5.55 -20.57 -5.61
N LYS A 34 4.77 -21.67 -5.66
CA LYS A 34 3.51 -21.73 -6.42
C LYS A 34 2.54 -20.66 -5.89
N LYS A 35 1.60 -20.14 -6.70
CA LYS A 35 0.63 -19.09 -6.29
C LYS A 35 -0.05 -19.36 -4.93
N LYS A 36 -0.39 -20.64 -4.68
CA LYS A 36 -1.02 -21.10 -3.43
C LYS A 36 -0.10 -21.00 -2.21
N GLU A 37 1.22 -21.08 -2.40
CA GLU A 37 2.22 -20.94 -1.36
C GLU A 37 2.43 -19.47 -0.99
N LEU A 38 2.61 -18.59 -1.98
CA LEU A 38 2.76 -17.14 -1.73
C LEU A 38 1.61 -16.58 -0.89
N TYR A 39 0.36 -16.87 -1.27
CA TYR A 39 -0.80 -16.41 -0.50
C TYR A 39 -0.79 -16.95 0.94
N LYS A 40 -0.42 -18.22 1.15
CA LYS A 40 -0.34 -18.78 2.51
C LYS A 40 0.74 -18.09 3.33
N THR A 41 1.91 -17.84 2.74
CA THR A 41 3.03 -17.13 3.38
C THR A 41 2.63 -15.72 3.78
N LEU A 42 2.07 -14.92 2.86
CA LEU A 42 1.62 -13.55 3.18
C LEU A 42 0.60 -13.54 4.33
N MET A 43 -0.35 -14.47 4.31
CA MET A 43 -1.35 -14.54 5.36
C MET A 43 -0.78 -14.99 6.70
N GLN A 44 0.28 -15.80 6.70
CA GLN A 44 1.02 -16.16 7.90
C GLN A 44 1.75 -14.93 8.46
N GLU A 45 2.53 -14.23 7.63
CA GLU A 45 3.24 -13.00 8.01
C GLU A 45 2.28 -11.94 8.58
N PHE A 46 1.13 -11.74 7.93
CA PHE A 46 0.10 -10.81 8.41
C PHE A 46 -0.56 -11.25 9.72
N SER A 47 -0.62 -12.56 10.00
CA SER A 47 -1.14 -13.10 11.26
C SER A 47 -0.13 -12.96 12.40
N ASP A 48 1.16 -13.01 12.08
CA ASP A 48 2.27 -12.89 13.02
C ASP A 48 2.55 -11.44 13.43
N LEU A 49 1.93 -10.46 12.75
CA LEU A 49 2.00 -9.06 13.15
C LEU A 49 1.46 -8.84 14.58
N PRO A 50 2.18 -8.04 15.41
CA PRO A 50 1.67 -7.57 16.68
C PRO A 50 0.28 -6.91 16.57
N LYS A 51 -0.42 -6.78 17.69
CA LYS A 51 -1.62 -5.94 17.74
C LYS A 51 -1.26 -4.53 17.30
N TYR A 52 -2.08 -3.96 16.41
CA TYR A 52 -1.88 -2.63 15.84
C TYR A 52 -1.54 -1.57 16.90
N GLN A 53 -2.19 -1.59 18.05
CA GLN A 53 -1.93 -0.68 19.18
C GLN A 53 -0.50 -0.76 19.76
N ASN A 54 0.16 -1.92 19.62
CA ASN A 54 1.50 -2.19 20.12
C ASN A 54 2.52 -2.25 18.98
N LEU A 55 2.14 -1.87 17.76
CA LEU A 55 2.98 -2.02 16.59
C LEU A 55 3.90 -0.81 16.45
N ASP A 56 5.21 -1.05 16.48
CA ASP A 56 6.19 -0.03 16.14
C ASP A 56 6.30 0.07 14.62
N HIS A 57 5.63 1.07 14.04
CA HIS A 57 5.61 1.30 12.60
C HIS A 57 7.00 1.63 12.04
N ASP A 58 7.94 2.11 12.85
CA ASP A 58 9.28 2.45 12.39
C ASP A 58 10.09 1.23 11.94
N ASN A 59 9.72 0.03 12.41
CA ASN A 59 10.36 -1.22 12.01
C ASN A 59 9.88 -1.75 10.66
N TYR A 60 8.80 -1.19 10.09
CA TYR A 60 8.21 -1.72 8.87
C TYR A 60 8.42 -0.77 7.68
N GLY A 61 8.80 -1.38 6.55
CA GLY A 61 8.67 -0.81 5.20
C GLY A 61 7.57 -1.53 4.43
N VAL A 62 6.90 -0.84 3.52
CA VAL A 62 5.85 -1.43 2.68
C VAL A 62 6.34 -1.54 1.25
N VAL A 63 6.22 -2.72 0.67
CA VAL A 63 6.50 -2.94 -0.75
C VAL A 63 5.21 -3.28 -1.48
N ASN A 64 4.85 -2.45 -2.46
CA ASN A 64 3.73 -2.71 -3.36
C ASN A 64 4.25 -3.39 -4.63
N VAL A 65 3.78 -4.60 -4.89
CA VAL A 65 4.11 -5.37 -6.10
C VAL A 65 2.95 -5.26 -7.07
N ALA A 66 3.22 -4.65 -8.22
CA ALA A 66 2.29 -4.62 -9.34
C ALA A 66 2.23 -5.98 -10.05
N PRO A 67 1.10 -6.34 -10.66
CA PRO A 67 1.01 -7.50 -11.55
C PRO A 67 2.02 -7.37 -12.71
N PRO A 68 2.57 -8.49 -13.23
CA PRO A 68 3.60 -8.50 -14.26
C PRO A 68 3.05 -8.05 -15.61
N VAL A 69 3.88 -7.33 -16.38
CA VAL A 69 3.64 -6.92 -17.78
C VAL A 69 4.16 -7.97 -18.78
N VAL A 70 4.33 -9.24 -18.36
CA VAL A 70 4.86 -10.33 -19.20
C VAL A 70 3.68 -10.99 -19.94
N PRO A 71 3.79 -11.33 -21.24
CA PRO A 71 2.68 -11.37 -22.21
C PRO A 71 1.57 -12.43 -22.01
N THR A 72 1.56 -13.13 -20.88
CA THR A 72 0.49 -14.07 -20.49
C THR A 72 -0.57 -13.45 -19.57
N TYR A 73 -0.45 -12.15 -19.24
CA TYR A 73 -1.38 -11.44 -18.36
C TYR A 73 -1.93 -10.18 -19.03
N LEU A 74 -3.19 -9.89 -18.74
CA LEU A 74 -3.91 -8.70 -19.23
C LEU A 74 -3.14 -7.43 -18.85
N PRO A 75 -2.88 -6.49 -19.79
CA PRO A 75 -2.31 -5.19 -19.49
C PRO A 75 -3.06 -4.50 -18.36
N SER A 76 -2.31 -3.92 -17.44
CA SER A 76 -2.88 -3.27 -16.27
C SER A 76 -1.99 -2.12 -15.81
N PHE A 77 -2.60 -1.16 -15.10
CA PHE A 77 -1.89 -0.01 -14.56
C PHE A 77 -2.58 0.53 -13.31
N ARG A 78 -1.83 1.30 -12.53
CA ARG A 78 -2.33 2.01 -11.34
C ARG A 78 -2.29 3.51 -11.57
N ILE A 79 -3.34 4.18 -11.12
CA ILE A 79 -3.33 5.64 -10.95
C ILE A 79 -3.26 5.91 -9.46
N PHE A 80 -2.17 6.55 -9.02
CA PHE A 80 -2.00 6.99 -7.64
C PHE A 80 -2.50 8.42 -7.47
N THR A 81 -3.15 8.67 -6.35
CA THR A 81 -3.54 10.01 -5.91
C THR A 81 -2.67 10.40 -4.73
N TYR A 82 -2.19 11.64 -4.72
CA TYR A 82 -1.31 12.16 -3.69
C TYR A 82 -1.93 13.38 -3.03
N ASN A 83 -1.58 13.60 -1.77
CA ASN A 83 -1.84 14.84 -1.10
C ASN A 83 -0.93 15.93 -1.68
N THR A 84 -1.51 17.03 -2.12
CA THR A 84 -0.82 18.18 -2.72
C THR A 84 -0.88 19.43 -1.83
N THR A 85 -1.41 19.30 -0.61
CA THR A 85 -1.52 20.39 0.36
C THR A 85 -0.53 20.20 1.51
N GLY A 86 -0.20 21.32 2.17
CA GLY A 86 0.73 21.37 3.29
C GLY A 86 2.12 21.86 2.92
N GLU A 87 2.98 21.93 3.93
CA GLU A 87 4.37 22.39 3.79
C GLU A 87 5.28 21.30 3.22
N HIS A 88 6.35 21.73 2.55
CA HIS A 88 7.38 20.83 2.07
C HIS A 88 8.07 20.14 3.25
N PHE A 89 8.06 18.81 3.22
CA PHE A 89 8.87 18.01 4.13
C PHE A 89 10.33 18.07 3.65
N GLU A 90 11.21 18.63 4.48
CA GLU A 90 12.65 18.62 4.24
C GLU A 90 13.28 17.35 4.83
N PRO A 91 13.80 16.43 3.99
CA PRO A 91 14.52 15.27 4.48
C PRO A 91 15.78 15.70 5.23
N GLY A 92 16.04 15.09 6.40
CA GLY A 92 17.26 15.36 7.18
C GLY A 92 17.05 16.31 8.36
N HIS A 93 15.98 17.11 8.38
CA HIS A 93 15.51 17.75 9.60
C HIS A 93 14.85 16.69 10.50
N LEU A 94 15.63 16.08 11.39
CA LEU A 94 15.09 15.62 12.67
C LEU A 94 14.70 16.93 13.37
N GLY A 95 13.41 17.25 13.46
CA GLY A 95 12.98 18.58 13.92
C GLY A 95 13.69 18.99 15.21
N GLU A 96 14.01 20.28 15.36
CA GLU A 96 14.79 20.81 16.49
C GLU A 96 14.19 20.45 17.87
N ASP A 97 12.88 20.16 17.92
CA ASP A 97 12.12 19.83 19.12
C ASP A 97 11.91 18.32 19.38
N GLU A 98 12.28 17.44 18.45
CA GLU A 98 12.17 16.00 18.71
C GLU A 98 13.47 15.51 19.34
N GLN A 99 13.54 15.58 20.69
CA GLN A 99 14.47 14.71 21.40
C GLN A 99 14.31 13.30 20.85
N PRO A 100 15.39 12.61 20.44
CA PRO A 100 15.28 11.25 19.98
C PRO A 100 14.78 10.42 21.14
N GLU A 101 13.47 10.15 21.18
CA GLU A 101 12.93 9.09 22.02
C GLU A 101 13.78 7.87 21.71
N ARG A 102 14.48 7.37 22.75
CA ARG A 102 15.29 6.18 22.63
C ARG A 102 14.36 5.10 22.09
N PRO A 103 14.65 4.53 20.91
CA PRO A 103 13.83 3.46 20.40
C PRO A 103 13.83 2.34 21.44
N PRO A 104 12.70 1.64 21.65
CA PRO A 104 12.62 0.55 22.62
C PRO A 104 13.65 -0.56 22.33
N ARG A 105 14.14 -0.66 21.08
CA ARG A 105 15.31 -1.45 20.67
C ARG A 105 16.08 -0.71 19.58
N SER A 106 17.39 -0.55 19.75
CA SER A 106 18.26 -0.02 18.71
C SER A 106 18.63 -1.10 17.69
N MET A 107 19.03 -0.69 16.48
CA MET A 107 19.59 -1.63 15.50
C MET A 107 20.83 -2.31 16.09
N LYS A 108 21.63 -1.57 16.84
CA LYS A 108 22.74 -2.13 17.61
C LYS A 108 22.29 -3.24 18.57
N ASP A 109 21.22 -3.06 19.34
CA ASP A 109 20.72 -4.10 20.26
C ASP A 109 20.28 -5.38 19.52
N LEU A 110 19.78 -5.24 18.29
CA LEU A 110 19.38 -6.35 17.42
C LEU A 110 20.57 -7.10 16.82
N VAL A 111 21.72 -6.43 16.64
CA VAL A 111 22.94 -7.01 16.05
C VAL A 111 24.13 -7.02 17.02
N ASP A 112 23.87 -6.88 18.33
CA ASP A 112 24.89 -6.60 19.34
C ASP A 112 26.00 -7.65 19.37
N SER A 113 25.61 -8.92 19.21
CA SER A 113 26.53 -10.06 19.11
C SER A 113 27.44 -10.04 17.88
N LEU A 114 27.02 -9.40 16.79
CA LEU A 114 27.85 -9.20 15.60
C LEU A 114 28.75 -7.97 15.76
N CYS A 115 28.25 -6.93 16.40
CA CYS A 115 29.01 -5.70 16.60
C CYS A 115 30.15 -5.84 17.61
N ALA A 116 30.16 -6.92 18.39
CA ALA A 116 31.29 -7.32 19.24
C ALA A 116 32.47 -7.92 18.45
N ASP A 117 32.26 -8.36 17.20
CA ASP A 117 33.32 -8.87 16.33
C ASP A 117 33.96 -7.70 15.56
N GLU A 118 35.28 -7.57 15.64
CA GLU A 118 36.08 -6.52 14.98
C GLU A 118 35.81 -6.45 13.46
N ALA A 119 35.47 -7.59 12.84
CA ALA A 119 35.13 -7.65 11.42
C ALA A 119 33.84 -6.87 11.07
N TYR A 120 32.92 -6.71 12.02
CA TYR A 120 31.61 -6.10 11.80
C TYR A 120 31.39 -4.80 12.58
N GLU A 121 32.20 -4.51 13.60
CA GLU A 121 32.13 -3.29 14.43
C GLU A 121 32.01 -2.01 13.59
N ASN A 122 32.77 -1.93 12.49
CA ASN A 122 32.82 -0.75 11.63
C ASN A 122 31.75 -0.68 10.54
N THR A 123 30.88 -1.69 10.46
CA THR A 123 29.80 -1.74 9.46
C THR A 123 28.70 -0.74 9.79
N TRP A 124 27.94 -0.35 8.76
CA TRP A 124 26.81 0.58 8.93
C TRP A 124 25.81 0.06 9.96
N ARG A 125 25.57 -1.26 10.03
CA ARG A 125 24.62 -1.89 10.96
C ARG A 125 24.92 -1.60 12.44
N CYS A 126 26.19 -1.59 12.82
CA CYS A 126 26.64 -1.32 14.19
C CYS A 126 26.67 0.16 14.55
N LYS A 127 26.59 1.04 13.54
CA LYS A 127 26.58 2.49 13.67
C LYS A 127 25.17 3.08 13.70
N LEU A 128 24.14 2.29 13.35
CA LEU A 128 22.75 2.76 13.36
C LEU A 128 22.12 2.58 14.75
N GLY A 129 21.53 3.67 15.27
CA GLY A 129 20.75 3.65 16.51
C GLY A 129 19.30 3.18 16.31
N LYS A 130 18.76 3.27 15.09
CA LYS A 130 17.41 2.82 14.73
C LYS A 130 17.49 1.95 13.47
N PRO A 131 16.64 0.93 13.30
CA PRO A 131 16.67 0.12 12.09
C PRO A 131 16.32 0.92 10.83
N TRP A 132 15.45 1.92 11.00
CA TRP A 132 15.14 2.92 9.98
C TRP A 132 15.26 4.31 10.62
N HIS A 133 16.04 5.21 10.04
CA HIS A 133 16.06 6.63 10.45
C HIS A 133 14.86 7.38 9.86
N SER A 134 13.66 6.97 10.27
CA SER A 134 12.40 7.56 9.81
C SER A 134 11.97 8.67 10.76
N ASN A 135 11.71 9.87 10.22
CA ASN A 135 11.03 10.93 10.96
C ASN A 135 9.52 10.58 11.07
N ARG A 136 8.90 10.74 12.25
CA ARG A 136 7.45 10.54 12.44
C ARG A 136 6.60 11.43 11.52
N ARG A 137 7.14 12.60 11.20
CA ARG A 137 6.61 13.58 10.26
C ARG A 137 6.98 13.28 8.80
N SER A 138 7.53 12.13 8.46
CA SER A 138 7.75 11.79 7.05
C SER A 138 6.41 11.52 6.34
N PRO A 139 6.33 11.74 5.01
CA PRO A 139 5.11 11.46 4.25
C PRO A 139 4.75 9.97 4.16
N SER A 140 5.66 9.06 4.56
CA SER A 140 5.39 7.62 4.68
C SER A 140 4.77 7.24 6.03
N ARG A 141 4.87 8.10 7.05
CA ARG A 141 4.36 7.87 8.42
C ARG A 141 3.09 8.65 8.71
N THR A 142 3.02 9.89 8.23
CA THR A 142 1.90 10.80 8.49
C THR A 142 1.45 11.45 7.19
N ASN A 143 0.14 11.50 6.95
CA ASN A 143 -0.44 12.16 5.78
C ASN A 143 -0.12 13.66 5.75
N ARG A 144 0.57 14.07 4.68
CA ARG A 144 1.00 15.44 4.39
C ARG A 144 1.33 15.57 2.91
N LEU A 145 1.91 16.70 2.50
CA LEU A 145 2.39 16.92 1.15
C LEU A 145 3.19 15.71 0.62
N TRP A 146 2.79 15.23 -0.54
CA TRP A 146 3.34 14.06 -1.27
C TRP A 146 3.05 12.69 -0.65
N THR A 147 2.26 12.60 0.43
CA THR A 147 1.74 11.31 0.88
C THR A 147 0.78 10.73 -0.17
N PRO A 148 0.97 9.47 -0.61
CA PRO A 148 0.00 8.80 -1.45
C PRO A 148 -1.27 8.50 -0.63
N LEU A 149 -2.43 8.90 -1.14
CA LEU A 149 -3.74 8.75 -0.51
C LEU A 149 -4.43 7.44 -0.90
N GLY A 150 -4.12 6.92 -2.08
CA GLY A 150 -4.72 5.71 -2.59
C GLY A 150 -4.36 5.49 -4.05
N TYR A 151 -4.77 4.33 -4.57
CA TYR A 151 -4.69 4.08 -6.00
C TYR A 151 -5.95 3.39 -6.55
N ALA A 152 -6.11 3.55 -7.85
CA ALA A 152 -7.07 2.83 -8.66
C ALA A 152 -6.34 1.87 -9.59
N GLN A 153 -6.65 0.57 -9.49
CA GLN A 153 -6.12 -0.48 -10.35
C GLN A 153 -7.05 -0.67 -11.54
N TYR A 154 -6.49 -0.59 -12.75
CA TYR A 154 -7.19 -0.86 -14.00
C TYR A 154 -6.57 -2.05 -14.70
N TYR A 155 -7.40 -2.80 -15.41
CA TYR A 155 -6.99 -3.94 -16.21
C TYR A 155 -7.75 -3.95 -17.53
N LEU A 156 -7.18 -4.59 -18.54
CA LEU A 156 -7.77 -4.71 -19.87
C LEU A 156 -8.36 -6.11 -20.07
N PRO A 157 -9.63 -6.36 -19.71
CA PRO A 157 -10.28 -7.63 -19.96
C PRO A 157 -10.62 -7.81 -21.44
N ASP A 158 -11.02 -9.05 -21.77
CA ASP A 158 -11.66 -9.40 -23.04
C ASP A 158 -10.79 -9.06 -24.27
N LEU A 159 -9.46 -9.16 -24.11
CA LEU A 159 -8.48 -8.90 -25.17
C LEU A 159 -8.67 -9.81 -26.38
N ASP A 160 -9.05 -11.07 -26.13
CA ASP A 160 -9.27 -12.07 -27.19
C ASP A 160 -10.56 -11.79 -27.98
N GLU A 161 -11.49 -11.03 -27.42
CA GLU A 161 -12.76 -10.62 -28.05
C GLU A 161 -12.65 -9.26 -28.75
N ALA A 162 -11.48 -8.61 -28.69
CA ALA A 162 -11.28 -7.29 -29.25
C ALA A 162 -11.14 -7.37 -30.78
N ASP A 163 -12.01 -6.65 -31.49
CA ASP A 163 -12.00 -6.52 -32.95
C ASP A 163 -12.13 -5.04 -33.38
N GLU A 164 -12.19 -4.77 -34.68
CA GLU A 164 -12.33 -3.40 -35.20
C GLU A 164 -13.62 -2.69 -34.73
N LYS A 165 -14.68 -3.46 -34.44
CA LYS A 165 -15.99 -2.95 -33.98
C LYS A 165 -16.03 -2.82 -32.45
N HIS A 166 -15.28 -3.64 -31.74
CA HIS A 166 -15.23 -3.77 -30.28
C HIS A 166 -13.81 -3.49 -29.78
N ARG A 167 -13.45 -2.21 -29.78
CA ARG A 167 -12.15 -1.77 -29.26
C ARG A 167 -11.99 -2.16 -27.78
N PRO A 168 -10.79 -2.59 -27.37
CA PRO A 168 -10.54 -3.01 -25.99
C PRO A 168 -10.66 -1.81 -25.05
N LYS A 169 -11.23 -2.02 -23.86
CA LYS A 169 -11.49 -0.97 -22.87
C LYS A 169 -10.98 -1.37 -21.51
N PHE A 170 -10.15 -0.51 -20.91
CA PHE A 170 -9.73 -0.69 -19.53
C PHE A 170 -10.93 -0.60 -18.59
N LYS A 171 -11.05 -1.58 -17.69
CA LYS A 171 -12.07 -1.62 -16.64
C LYS A 171 -11.40 -1.42 -15.29
N LEU A 172 -12.11 -0.76 -14.38
CA LEU A 172 -11.67 -0.62 -12.99
C LEU A 172 -11.76 -1.98 -12.31
N GLU A 173 -10.66 -2.42 -11.71
CA GLU A 173 -10.60 -3.66 -10.94
C GLU A 173 -10.96 -3.41 -9.48
N TYR A 174 -10.15 -2.58 -8.80
CA TYR A 174 -10.36 -2.18 -7.42
C TYR A 174 -9.68 -0.85 -7.08
N LEU A 175 -10.04 -0.34 -5.92
CA LEU A 175 -9.63 0.91 -5.30
C LEU A 175 -9.15 0.63 -3.88
N THR A 176 -8.13 1.34 -3.43
CA THR A 176 -7.71 1.27 -2.01
C THR A 176 -8.49 2.22 -1.11
N PHE A 177 -9.08 3.28 -1.67
CA PHE A 177 -9.69 4.39 -0.94
C PHE A 177 -10.83 3.97 0.01
N GLN A 178 -11.05 4.78 1.04
CA GLN A 178 -12.33 4.83 1.74
C GLN A 178 -13.45 5.26 0.79
N THR A 179 -14.61 4.62 0.95
CA THR A 179 -15.78 4.86 0.09
C THR A 179 -16.33 6.29 0.24
N SER A 180 -16.26 6.86 1.43
CA SER A 180 -16.59 8.27 1.70
C SER A 180 -15.68 9.24 0.97
N ALA A 181 -14.37 8.93 0.86
CA ALA A 181 -13.39 9.80 0.22
C ALA A 181 -13.58 9.88 -1.31
N LEU A 182 -14.28 8.92 -1.92
CA LEU A 182 -14.65 9.00 -3.34
C LEU A 182 -15.70 10.08 -3.61
N HIS A 183 -16.42 10.54 -2.60
CA HIS A 183 -17.50 11.52 -2.73
C HIS A 183 -17.19 12.75 -1.89
N PRO A 184 -16.34 13.67 -2.39
CA PRO A 184 -16.07 14.91 -1.66
C PRO A 184 -17.38 15.65 -1.43
N ALA A 185 -17.56 16.16 -0.19
CA ALA A 185 -18.70 17.01 0.11
C ALA A 185 -18.70 18.20 -0.85
N PRO A 186 -19.88 18.67 -1.31
CA PRO A 186 -19.95 19.91 -2.07
C PRO A 186 -19.26 20.99 -1.24
N ALA A 187 -18.34 21.73 -1.87
CA ALA A 187 -17.70 22.86 -1.21
C ALA A 187 -18.82 23.76 -0.67
N ALA A 188 -18.75 24.10 0.62
CA ALA A 188 -19.72 24.97 1.26
C ALA A 188 -19.74 26.32 0.52
N GLY A 189 -20.66 26.48 -0.43
CA GLY A 189 -20.76 27.66 -1.28
C GLY A 189 -21.26 27.41 -2.72
N GLU A 190 -21.17 26.20 -3.27
CA GLU A 190 -21.63 25.94 -4.65
C GLU A 190 -22.98 25.22 -4.67
N ALA A 191 -24.04 26.02 -4.63
CA ALA A 191 -25.39 25.57 -4.95
C ALA A 191 -25.45 25.16 -6.43
N SER A 192 -25.81 23.89 -6.67
CA SER A 192 -26.39 23.34 -7.90
C SER A 192 -26.25 24.17 -9.19
N ALA A 193 -25.17 23.97 -9.93
CA ALA A 193 -25.13 24.32 -11.35
C ALA A 193 -25.32 23.04 -12.18
N ALA A 194 -26.37 23.05 -13.00
CA ALA A 194 -26.75 21.96 -13.89
C ALA A 194 -25.62 21.58 -14.85
N GLU A 195 -25.58 20.29 -15.19
CA GLU A 195 -24.67 19.70 -16.16
C GLU A 195 -24.97 20.26 -17.56
N ASP A 196 -24.17 21.21 -18.06
CA ASP A 196 -24.13 21.56 -19.48
C ASP A 196 -22.80 21.10 -20.10
N GLU A 197 -22.92 20.12 -20.99
CA GLU A 197 -21.86 19.65 -21.86
C GLU A 197 -21.57 20.71 -22.92
N THR A 198 -20.59 21.59 -22.68
CA THR A 198 -19.68 22.22 -23.67
C THR A 198 -19.14 23.53 -23.09
N GLY A 199 -17.93 23.51 -22.53
CA GLY A 199 -17.32 24.76 -22.05
C GLY A 199 -16.00 24.54 -21.34
N VAL A 200 -14.96 25.15 -21.89
CA VAL A 200 -13.57 25.19 -21.44
C VAL A 200 -13.45 25.36 -19.91
N ALA A 201 -12.85 24.36 -19.27
CA ALA A 201 -12.74 24.25 -17.81
C ALA A 201 -11.79 25.29 -17.20
N ALA A 202 -12.33 26.21 -16.40
CA ALA A 202 -11.59 26.93 -15.38
C ALA A 202 -12.37 26.98 -14.05
N SER A 203 -11.73 26.43 -13.02
CA SER A 203 -11.89 26.70 -11.57
C SER A 203 -13.25 26.51 -10.89
N GLY A 204 -13.67 25.24 -10.77
CA GLY A 204 -14.63 24.75 -9.78
C GLY A 204 -14.47 23.23 -9.62
N LYS A 205 -13.21 22.74 -9.66
CA LYS A 205 -12.93 21.31 -9.72
C LYS A 205 -13.31 20.68 -8.39
N SER A 206 -14.46 20.02 -8.34
CA SER A 206 -14.74 19.05 -7.28
C SER A 206 -13.52 18.12 -7.17
N ASN A 207 -12.86 18.12 -6.00
CA ASN A 207 -11.62 17.41 -5.75
C ASN A 207 -11.89 15.90 -5.61
N TRP A 208 -12.37 15.27 -6.67
CA TRP A 208 -12.51 13.82 -6.71
C TRP A 208 -11.12 13.19 -6.83
N PRO A 209 -10.75 12.25 -5.93
CA PRO A 209 -9.46 11.57 -6.02
C PRO A 209 -9.32 10.77 -7.31
N ILE A 210 -10.46 10.32 -7.87
CA ILE A 210 -10.58 9.67 -9.17
C ILE A 210 -11.68 10.38 -9.95
N PRO A 211 -11.43 10.84 -11.19
CA PRO A 211 -12.46 11.54 -11.96
C PRO A 211 -13.72 10.69 -12.13
N LYS A 212 -14.90 11.28 -11.92
CA LYS A 212 -16.22 10.61 -11.91
C LYS A 212 -16.44 9.70 -13.14
N ARG A 213 -15.98 10.13 -14.32
CA ARG A 213 -16.06 9.36 -15.59
C ARG A 213 -15.32 8.01 -15.57
N HIS A 214 -14.30 7.88 -14.73
CA HIS A 214 -13.50 6.65 -14.58
C HIS A 214 -14.02 5.73 -13.47
N LEU A 215 -15.04 6.17 -12.71
CA LEU A 215 -15.72 5.36 -11.73
C LEU A 215 -16.90 4.61 -12.39
N PRO A 216 -17.11 3.32 -12.08
CA PRO A 216 -18.33 2.61 -12.45
C PRO A 216 -19.58 3.34 -11.94
N ARG A 217 -20.71 3.25 -12.64
CA ARG A 217 -21.99 3.88 -12.22
C ARG A 217 -22.37 3.58 -10.77
N SER A 218 -22.05 2.38 -10.28
CA SER A 218 -22.30 1.97 -8.89
C SER A 218 -21.43 2.68 -7.85
N LEU A 219 -20.32 3.30 -8.26
CA LEU A 219 -19.42 4.11 -7.42
C LEU A 219 -19.58 5.60 -7.67
N GLN A 220 -20.44 6.02 -8.61
CA GLN A 220 -20.71 7.44 -8.86
C GLN A 220 -21.72 7.99 -7.86
N ASN A 221 -22.58 7.14 -7.29
CA ASN A 221 -23.60 7.50 -6.32
C ASN A 221 -23.22 6.97 -4.93
N SER A 222 -23.14 7.86 -3.94
CA SER A 222 -22.72 7.58 -2.55
C SER A 222 -23.62 6.60 -1.80
N THR A 223 -24.84 6.38 -2.27
CA THR A 223 -25.87 5.54 -1.62
C THR A 223 -25.80 4.05 -2.00
N MET A 224 -24.91 3.65 -2.91
CA MET A 224 -24.87 2.28 -3.44
C MET A 224 -24.02 1.33 -2.57
N THR A 225 -24.63 0.22 -2.14
CA THR A 225 -23.97 -0.86 -1.35
C THR A 225 -22.91 -1.66 -2.13
N LYS A 226 -22.85 -1.50 -3.46
CA LYS A 226 -21.85 -2.15 -4.34
C LYS A 226 -20.44 -1.54 -4.20
N THR A 227 -20.28 -0.50 -3.39
CA THR A 227 -19.01 0.17 -3.08
C THR A 227 -17.94 -0.80 -2.53
N LYS A 228 -18.34 -1.71 -1.63
CA LYS A 228 -17.44 -2.70 -1.03
C LYS A 228 -16.88 -3.75 -2.00
N LYS A 229 -17.44 -3.87 -3.22
CA LYS A 229 -16.87 -4.74 -4.26
C LYS A 229 -15.57 -4.16 -4.82
N PHE A 230 -15.58 -2.85 -5.10
CA PHE A 230 -14.47 -2.16 -5.74
C PHE A 230 -13.51 -1.54 -4.74
N ALA A 231 -13.97 -1.17 -3.54
CA ALA A 231 -13.12 -0.59 -2.50
C ALA A 231 -13.10 -1.49 -1.24
N PRO A 232 -12.44 -2.67 -1.29
CA PRO A 232 -12.47 -3.64 -0.18
C PRO A 232 -11.62 -3.22 1.02
N TYR A 233 -10.56 -2.44 0.79
CA TYR A 233 -9.54 -2.16 1.82
C TYR A 233 -9.89 -0.96 2.70
N GLU A 234 -10.61 0.03 2.14
CA GLU A 234 -11.08 1.23 2.84
C GLU A 234 -9.94 1.97 3.56
N LEU A 235 -8.80 2.13 2.89
CA LEU A 235 -7.64 2.85 3.41
C LEU A 235 -7.86 4.37 3.34
N GLY A 236 -7.54 5.07 4.42
CA GLY A 236 -7.60 6.54 4.46
C GLY A 236 -6.42 7.19 3.73
N ASP A 237 -5.27 6.51 3.72
CA ASP A 237 -4.08 6.86 2.96
C ASP A 237 -3.22 5.60 2.71
N LEU A 238 -2.08 5.74 2.03
CA LEU A 238 -1.12 4.67 1.82
C LEU A 238 0.14 4.82 2.67
N THR A 239 0.00 5.39 3.89
CA THR A 239 1.09 5.42 4.87
C THR A 239 1.34 4.04 5.47
N ILE A 240 2.50 3.87 6.11
CA ILE A 240 2.90 2.59 6.71
C ILE A 240 1.92 2.16 7.82
N PRO A 241 1.43 3.05 8.70
CA PRO A 241 0.33 2.72 9.61
C PRO A 241 -0.88 2.10 8.89
N SER A 242 -1.41 2.75 7.83
CA SER A 242 -2.56 2.24 7.07
C SER A 242 -2.32 0.85 6.46
N TRP A 243 -1.12 0.60 5.93
CA TRP A 243 -0.75 -0.72 5.39
C TRP A 243 -0.62 -1.79 6.47
N THR A 244 0.00 -1.46 7.61
CA THR A 244 0.15 -2.40 8.72
C THR A 244 -1.19 -2.72 9.40
N GLU A 245 -2.11 -1.76 9.44
CA GLU A 245 -3.49 -1.98 9.86
C GLU A 245 -4.19 -2.97 8.93
N LEU A 246 -4.07 -2.77 7.61
CA LEU A 246 -4.62 -3.69 6.62
C LEU A 246 -4.02 -5.10 6.74
N GLY A 247 -2.70 -5.20 6.91
CA GLY A 247 -2.02 -6.47 7.18
C GLY A 247 -2.63 -7.17 8.40
N THR A 248 -2.74 -6.45 9.52
CA THR A 248 -3.35 -6.98 10.76
C THR A 248 -4.79 -7.45 10.54
N ARG A 249 -5.60 -6.69 9.78
CA ARG A 249 -6.97 -7.06 9.42
C ARG A 249 -7.00 -8.33 8.56
N LEU A 250 -6.11 -8.47 7.58
CA LEU A 250 -6.01 -9.63 6.69
C LEU A 250 -5.55 -10.90 7.42
N GLY A 251 -4.61 -10.78 8.37
CA GLY A 251 -4.14 -11.92 9.17
C GLY A 251 -5.24 -12.46 10.09
N ARG A 252 -5.95 -11.56 10.79
CA ARG A 252 -6.93 -11.94 11.82
C ARG A 252 -8.30 -12.30 11.26
N ASN A 253 -8.73 -11.65 10.18
CA ASN A 253 -10.06 -11.86 9.61
C ASN A 253 -10.01 -12.84 8.44
N LYS A 254 -10.59 -14.03 8.62
CA LYS A 254 -10.72 -15.05 7.56
C LYS A 254 -11.93 -14.84 6.62
N GLY A 255 -12.59 -13.68 6.71
CA GLY A 255 -13.82 -13.38 5.98
C GLY A 255 -13.62 -12.83 4.57
N LYS A 256 -14.64 -12.09 4.09
CA LYS A 256 -14.73 -11.56 2.72
C LYS A 256 -13.53 -10.73 2.29
N LEU A 257 -12.91 -9.98 3.20
CA LEU A 257 -11.73 -9.15 2.93
C LEU A 257 -10.55 -9.98 2.41
N ARG A 258 -10.25 -11.10 3.07
CA ARG A 258 -9.15 -12.00 2.72
C ARG A 258 -9.43 -12.77 1.42
N GLN A 259 -10.69 -13.12 1.18
CA GLN A 259 -11.10 -13.69 -0.12
C GLN A 259 -10.91 -12.68 -1.26
N ARG A 260 -11.35 -11.43 -1.08
CA ARG A 260 -11.14 -10.35 -2.06
C ARG A 260 -9.67 -10.08 -2.32
N PHE A 261 -8.85 -10.04 -1.27
CA PHE A 261 -7.40 -9.92 -1.41
C PHE A 261 -6.83 -11.02 -2.31
N LYS A 262 -7.19 -12.29 -2.07
CA LYS A 262 -6.75 -13.41 -2.91
C LYS A 262 -7.19 -13.29 -4.38
N GLU A 263 -8.42 -12.83 -4.61
CA GLU A 263 -8.97 -12.62 -5.96
C GLU A 263 -8.18 -11.55 -6.72
N PHE A 264 -7.93 -10.39 -6.09
CA PHE A 264 -7.16 -9.31 -6.70
C PHE A 264 -5.69 -9.66 -6.90
N MET A 265 -5.09 -10.49 -6.03
CA MET A 265 -3.73 -10.99 -6.27
C MET A 265 -3.57 -11.70 -7.62
N SER A 266 -4.66 -12.30 -8.11
CA SER A 266 -4.67 -13.08 -9.34
C SER A 266 -5.30 -12.34 -10.51
N MET A 267 -5.51 -11.02 -10.42
CA MET A 267 -6.17 -10.20 -11.45
C MET A 267 -7.58 -10.73 -11.82
N GLY A 268 -8.33 -11.25 -10.85
CA GLY A 268 -9.62 -11.89 -11.09
C GLY A 268 -9.57 -13.28 -11.74
N GLY A 269 -8.38 -13.84 -11.96
CA GLY A 269 -8.21 -15.23 -12.41
C GLY A 269 -8.71 -16.20 -11.33
N ALA A 270 -9.70 -17.03 -11.68
CA ALA A 270 -10.14 -18.14 -10.84
C ALA A 270 -8.93 -19.04 -10.51
N ALA A 271 -8.75 -19.36 -9.23
CA ALA A 271 -7.66 -20.20 -8.71
C ALA A 271 -8.09 -21.66 -8.58
#